data_AF-A0A7C6H9R7-F1
#
_entry.id   AF-A0A7C6H9R7-F1
#
_cell.length_a   1.000
_cell.length_b   1.000
_cell.length_c   1.000
_cell.angle_alpha   90.00
_cell.angle_beta   90.00
_cell.angle_gamma   90.00
#
_symmetry.space_group_name_H-M   'P 1'
#
loop_
_entity.id
_entity.type
_entity.pdbx_description
1 polymer ?
#
loop_
_entity_poly.entity_id
_entity_poly.type
_entity_poly.pdbx_seq_one_letter_code
_entity_poly.pdbx_strand_id
1 'polypeptide(L)'
;EMGITISIDDFGTEYSSLSRLSTMPIDKIKLDMQFIHSIDMSEKENAIIKSVIDLSHILGLQVVAEGVETEPQLNFLKKHNNDIIQGYYFCRPVPPHDFEHKFLNN
;
A
#
# COMPACT_ATOMS: atom_id res chain seq x y z
N GLU A 1 -15.65 -20.96 -5.22
CA GLU A 1 -15.20 -19.82 -4.37
C GLU A 1 -16.22 -18.69 -4.44
N MET A 2 -16.31 -17.86 -3.39
CA MET A 2 -17.31 -16.79 -3.26
C MET A 2 -16.96 -15.50 -4.03
N GLY A 3 -15.83 -15.45 -4.74
CA GLY A 3 -15.38 -14.25 -5.47
C GLY A 3 -14.93 -13.10 -4.55
N ILE A 4 -14.58 -13.39 -3.30
CA ILE A 4 -14.08 -12.41 -2.33
C ILE A 4 -12.56 -12.31 -2.41
N THR A 5 -12.03 -11.12 -2.13
CA THR A 5 -10.58 -10.89 -1.98
C THR A 5 -10.21 -10.68 -0.52
N ILE A 6 -9.02 -11.12 -0.12
CA ILE A 6 -8.48 -11.02 1.24
C ILE A 6 -7.23 -10.14 1.22
N SER A 7 -7.22 -9.12 2.07
CA SER A 7 -6.06 -8.24 2.30
C SER A 7 -5.52 -8.38 3.72
N ILE A 8 -4.20 -8.36 3.89
CA ILE A 8 -3.55 -8.21 5.21
C ILE A 8 -3.29 -6.73 5.48
N ASP A 9 -3.72 -6.26 6.64
CA ASP A 9 -3.48 -4.90 7.12
C ASP A 9 -2.18 -4.77 7.92
N ASP A 10 -1.66 -3.54 8.02
CA ASP A 10 -0.48 -3.14 8.79
C ASP A 10 0.77 -4.02 8.55
N PHE A 11 0.98 -4.46 7.30
CA PHE A 11 2.13 -5.30 6.97
C PHE A 11 3.44 -4.55 7.21
N GLY A 12 4.30 -5.16 8.02
CA GLY A 12 5.57 -4.59 8.45
C GLY A 12 5.56 -4.03 9.88
N THR A 13 4.38 -3.86 10.48
CA THR A 13 4.25 -3.71 11.94
C THR A 13 4.26 -5.10 12.59
N GLU A 14 4.61 -5.16 13.88
CA GLU A 14 4.98 -6.36 14.64
C GLU A 14 4.27 -7.68 14.23
N TYR A 15 5.04 -8.77 14.08
CA TYR A 15 4.62 -10.13 13.67
C TYR A 15 4.30 -10.38 12.17
N SER A 16 4.76 -9.50 11.28
CA SER A 16 4.71 -9.71 9.83
C SER A 16 5.75 -10.74 9.36
N SER A 17 5.40 -12.03 9.39
CA SER A 17 6.28 -13.10 8.87
C SER A 17 6.07 -13.32 7.38
N LEU A 18 7.12 -13.13 6.57
CA LEU A 18 7.15 -13.49 5.16
C LEU A 18 6.73 -14.95 4.91
N SER A 19 7.00 -15.85 5.86
CA SER A 19 6.58 -17.25 5.75
C SER A 19 5.07 -17.46 5.79
N ARG A 20 4.30 -16.51 6.34
CA ARG A 20 2.83 -16.57 6.33
C ARG A 20 2.27 -16.15 4.98
N LEU A 21 2.91 -15.20 4.29
CA LEU A 21 2.45 -14.73 2.98
C LEU A 21 2.42 -15.85 1.92
N SER A 22 3.30 -16.85 2.02
CA SER A 22 3.37 -17.94 1.03
C SER A 22 2.31 -19.03 1.21
N THR A 23 1.58 -19.05 2.33
CA THR A 23 0.63 -20.13 2.66
C THR A 23 -0.79 -19.65 2.92
N MET A 24 -0.97 -18.35 3.18
CA MET A 24 -2.30 -17.77 3.37
C MET A 24 -2.96 -17.47 2.01
N PRO A 25 -4.28 -17.69 1.88
CA PRO A 25 -5.02 -17.34 0.67
C PRO A 25 -5.29 -15.83 0.66
N ILE A 26 -4.26 -15.03 0.39
CA ILE A 26 -4.33 -13.57 0.37
C ILE A 26 -4.11 -13.04 -1.04
N ASP A 27 -4.74 -11.92 -1.35
CA ASP A 27 -4.63 -11.26 -2.64
C ASP A 27 -3.81 -9.96 -2.55
N LYS A 28 -3.78 -9.35 -1.36
CA LYS A 28 -3.18 -8.03 -1.16
C LYS A 28 -2.47 -7.91 0.19
N ILE A 29 -1.45 -7.07 0.22
CA ILE A 29 -0.86 -6.55 1.46
C ILE A 29 -1.00 -5.03 1.51
N LYS A 30 -1.13 -4.48 2.72
CA LYS A 30 -1.18 -3.04 2.96
C LYS A 30 0.09 -2.62 3.71
N LEU A 31 0.88 -1.74 3.11
CA LEU A 31 2.00 -1.06 3.76
C LEU A 31 1.46 0.15 4.50
N ASP A 32 1.66 0.16 5.81
CA ASP A 32 1.11 1.20 6.67
C ASP A 32 1.81 2.56 6.46
N MET A 33 1.25 3.59 7.09
CA MET A 33 1.79 4.94 7.04
C MET A 33 3.21 5.05 7.61
N GLN A 34 3.61 4.20 8.56
CA GLN A 34 4.97 4.22 9.12
C GLN A 34 6.00 3.85 8.07
N PHE A 35 5.73 2.84 7.23
CA PHE A 35 6.54 2.49 6.06
C PHE A 35 6.60 3.64 5.05
N ILE A 36 5.45 4.25 4.74
CA ILE A 36 5.41 5.32 3.73
C ILE A 36 6.13 6.59 4.20
N HIS A 37 6.10 6.88 5.50
CA HIS A 37 6.84 7.99 6.09
C HIS A 37 8.36 7.77 6.13
N SER A 38 8.85 6.53 5.97
CA SER A 38 10.30 6.27 5.91
C SER A 38 10.90 6.47 4.51
N ILE A 39 10.06 6.69 3.48
CA ILE A 39 10.53 7.07 2.14
C ILE A 39 11.37 8.35 2.23
N ASP A 40 12.52 8.32 1.55
CA ASP A 40 13.52 9.40 1.49
C ASP A 40 14.23 9.72 2.82
N MET A 41 14.00 8.92 3.88
CA MET A 41 14.78 9.03 5.12
C MET A 41 16.20 8.44 4.96
N SER A 42 16.35 7.37 4.18
CA SER A 42 17.65 6.81 3.80
C SER A 42 17.56 5.88 2.59
N GLU A 43 18.69 5.64 1.92
CA GLU A 43 18.77 4.64 0.84
C GLU A 43 18.39 3.23 1.30
N LYS A 44 18.66 2.90 2.58
CA LYS A 44 18.33 1.61 3.16
C LYS A 44 16.82 1.42 3.29
N GLU A 45 16.11 2.42 3.81
CA GLU A 45 14.64 2.40 3.91
C GLU A 45 13.99 2.27 2.53
N ASN A 46 14.45 3.08 1.57
CA ASN A 46 14.00 3.01 0.18
C ASN A 46 14.23 1.61 -0.43
N ALA A 47 15.37 0.98 -0.16
CA ALA A 47 15.65 -0.38 -0.63
C ALA A 47 14.74 -1.44 0.02
N ILE A 48 14.40 -1.29 1.31
CA ILE A 48 13.47 -2.18 2.02
C ILE A 48 12.08 -2.09 1.40
N ILE A 49 11.53 -0.88 1.24
CA ILE A 49 10.18 -0.69 0.67
C ILE A 49 10.10 -1.27 -0.74
N LYS A 50 11.10 -0.97 -1.59
CA LYS A 50 11.20 -1.55 -2.93
C LYS A 50 11.21 -3.08 -2.88
N SER A 51 12.00 -3.67 -1.98
CA SER A 51 12.11 -5.12 -1.87
C SER A 51 10.79 -5.78 -1.45
N VAL A 52 10.02 -5.12 -0.58
CA VAL A 52 8.69 -5.59 -0.18
C VAL A 52 7.71 -5.52 -1.35
N ILE A 53 7.74 -4.45 -2.15
CA ILE A 53 6.91 -4.32 -3.36
C ILE A 53 7.24 -5.44 -4.35
N ASP A 54 8.52 -5.60 -4.70
CA ASP A 54 8.98 -6.61 -5.64
C ASP A 54 8.62 -8.04 -5.17
N LEU A 55 8.83 -8.33 -3.88
CA LEU A 55 8.50 -9.64 -3.31
C LEU A 55 7.01 -9.93 -3.35
N SER A 56 6.17 -8.93 -3.07
CA SER A 56 4.72 -9.07 -3.14
C SER A 56 4.27 -9.43 -4.55
N HIS A 57 4.82 -8.76 -5.57
CA HIS A 57 4.54 -9.08 -6.96
C HIS A 57 5.01 -10.48 -7.36
N ILE A 58 6.19 -10.92 -6.87
CA ILE A 58 6.68 -12.29 -7.09
C ILE A 58 5.72 -13.33 -6.50
N LEU A 59 5.10 -13.03 -5.35
CA LEU A 59 4.11 -13.88 -4.71
C LEU A 59 2.71 -13.78 -5.34
N GLY A 60 2.53 -12.96 -6.38
CA GLY A 60 1.25 -12.72 -7.03
C GLY A 60 0.29 -11.84 -6.22
N LEU A 61 0.82 -11.07 -5.26
CA LEU A 61 0.06 -10.19 -4.37
C LEU A 61 0.10 -8.74 -4.89
N GLN A 62 -1.00 -8.01 -4.70
CA GLN A 62 -1.00 -6.56 -4.92
C GLN A 62 -0.57 -5.81 -3.65
N VAL A 63 0.01 -4.63 -3.82
CA VAL A 63 0.45 -3.77 -2.72
C VAL A 63 -0.39 -2.50 -2.64
N VAL A 64 -0.97 -2.27 -1.46
CA VAL A 64 -1.62 -1.02 -1.09
C VAL A 64 -0.68 -0.20 -0.22
N ALA A 65 -0.26 0.97 -0.68
CA ALA A 65 0.55 1.91 0.11
C ALA A 65 -0.38 2.92 0.80
N GLU A 66 -0.38 2.97 2.12
CA GLU A 66 -1.25 3.83 2.91
C GLU A 66 -0.52 5.02 3.54
N GLY A 67 -1.22 6.15 3.69
CA GLY A 67 -0.66 7.32 4.34
C GLY A 67 0.29 8.13 3.45
N VAL A 68 0.10 8.11 2.13
CA VAL A 68 0.83 9.03 1.24
C VAL A 68 0.34 10.47 1.43
N GLU A 69 1.25 11.36 1.80
CA GLU A 69 0.93 12.77 2.09
C GLU A 69 1.67 13.75 1.17
N THR A 70 2.75 13.31 0.53
CA THR A 70 3.65 14.19 -0.25
C THR A 70 3.90 13.69 -1.67
N GLU A 71 4.23 14.62 -2.58
CA GLU A 71 4.57 14.29 -3.96
C GLU A 71 5.83 13.40 -4.09
N PRO A 72 6.92 13.60 -3.32
CA PRO A 72 8.06 12.68 -3.33
C PRO A 72 7.68 11.23 -3.01
N GLN A 73 6.87 11.00 -1.97
CA GLN A 73 6.36 9.66 -1.63
C GLN A 73 5.57 9.04 -2.79
N LEU A 74 4.67 9.82 -3.40
CA LEU A 74 3.90 9.36 -4.57
C LEU A 74 4.81 8.98 -5.74
N ASN A 75 5.80 9.82 -6.05
CA ASN A 75 6.72 9.60 -7.16
C ASN A 75 7.61 8.37 -6.93
N PHE A 76 8.07 8.16 -5.69
CA PHE A 76 8.78 6.96 -5.30
C PHE A 76 7.94 5.70 -5.54
N LEU A 77 6.71 5.67 -5.02
CA LEU A 77 5.81 4.52 -5.16
C LEU A 77 5.45 4.22 -6.61
N LYS A 78 5.18 5.26 -7.41
CA LYS A 78 4.93 5.12 -8.86
C LYS A 78 6.15 4.57 -9.60
N LYS A 79 7.35 5.09 -9.32
CA LYS A 79 8.60 4.63 -9.92
C LYS A 79 8.86 3.14 -9.63
N HIS A 80 8.40 2.66 -8.49
CA HIS A 80 8.55 1.27 -8.06
C HIS A 80 7.31 0.40 -8.35
N ASN A 81 6.42 0.85 -9.24
CA ASN A 81 5.26 0.09 -9.73
C ASN A 81 4.30 -0.38 -8.63
N ASN A 82 4.16 0.38 -7.54
CA ASN A 82 3.15 0.07 -6.52
C ASN A 82 1.73 0.10 -7.12
N ASP A 83 0.88 -0.87 -6.75
CA ASP A 83 -0.43 -1.08 -7.39
C ASP A 83 -1.49 -0.06 -6.98
N ILE A 84 -1.70 0.12 -5.67
CA ILE A 84 -2.75 0.97 -5.11
C ILE A 84 -2.13 1.94 -4.11
N ILE A 85 -2.43 3.22 -4.26
CA ILE A 85 -1.87 4.27 -3.40
C ILE A 85 -3.01 5.05 -2.75
N GLN A 86 -2.97 5.12 -1.42
CA GLN A 86 -3.95 5.80 -0.59
C GLN A 86 -3.27 6.80 0.34
N GLY A 87 -3.89 7.96 0.54
CA GLY A 87 -3.44 8.91 1.55
C GLY A 87 -4.00 10.31 1.36
N TYR A 88 -3.68 11.19 2.31
CA TYR A 88 -4.15 12.56 2.34
C TYR A 88 -3.65 13.42 1.19
N TYR A 89 -2.61 12.99 0.48
CA TYR A 89 -2.21 13.58 -0.79
C TYR A 89 -3.38 13.66 -1.80
N PHE A 90 -4.25 12.63 -1.82
CA PHE A 90 -5.42 12.60 -2.69
C PHE A 90 -6.67 13.17 -2.01
N CYS A 91 -7.03 12.60 -0.86
CA CYS A 91 -8.22 12.98 -0.11
C CYS A 91 -8.14 12.43 1.31
N ARG A 92 -8.62 13.20 2.28
CA ARG A 92 -8.96 12.66 3.60
C ARG A 92 -10.21 11.76 3.48
N PRO A 93 -10.44 10.82 4.42
CA PRO A 93 -11.72 10.16 4.55
C PRO A 93 -12.85 11.20 4.60
N VAL A 94 -13.88 10.98 3.78
CA VAL A 94 -15.04 11.85 3.68
C VAL A 94 -16.31 11.02 3.78
N PRO A 95 -17.43 11.62 4.21
CA PRO A 95 -18.75 11.00 4.11
C PRO A 95 -19.06 10.51 2.68
N PRO A 96 -19.91 9.47 2.52
CA PRO A 96 -20.24 8.95 1.19
C PRO A 96 -20.78 9.98 0.20
N HIS A 97 -21.65 10.90 0.67
CA HIS A 97 -22.22 11.94 -0.20
C HIS A 97 -21.16 12.89 -0.78
N ASP A 98 -20.16 13.25 0.03
CA ASP A 98 -19.04 14.09 -0.40
C ASP A 98 -18.13 13.35 -1.39
N PHE A 99 -17.94 12.03 -1.19
CA PHE A 99 -17.19 11.19 -2.12
C PHE A 99 -17.87 11.14 -3.49
N GLU A 100 -19.17 10.83 -3.53
CA GLU A 100 -19.97 10.76 -4.76
C GLU A 100 -19.88 12.08 -5.54
N HIS A 101 -20.10 13.20 -4.84
CA HIS A 101 -20.01 14.53 -5.44
C HIS A 101 -18.62 14.83 -6.01
N LYS A 102 -17.56 14.47 -5.30
CA LYS A 102 -16.18 14.80 -5.70
C LYS A 102 -15.62 13.90 -6.82
N PHE A 103 -15.99 12.62 -6.84
CA PHE A 103 -15.32 11.62 -7.67
C PHE A 103 -16.22 10.89 -8.68
N LEU A 104 -17.55 10.92 -8.54
CA LEU A 104 -18.46 10.18 -9.42
C LEU A 104 -19.36 11.07 -10.30
N ASN A 105 -19.61 12.31 -9.89
CA ASN A 105 -20.56 13.22 -10.56
C ASN A 105 -19.92 14.23 -11.53
N ASN A 106 -18.76 13.90 -12.14
CA ASN A 106 -18.14 14.70 -13.21
C ASN A 106 -18.52 14.16 -14.60
#